data_AF-A0A1V3WF99-F1
#
_entry.id   AF-A0A1V3WF99-F1
#
_cell.length_a   1.000
_cell.length_b   1.000
_cell.length_c   1.000
_cell.angle_alpha   90.00
_cell.angle_beta   90.00
_cell.angle_gamma   90.00
#
_symmetry.space_group_name_H-M   'P 1'
#
loop_
_entity.id
_entity.type
_entity.pdbx_description
1 polymer ?
#
loop_
_entity_poly.entity_id
_entity_poly.type
_entity_poly.pdbx_seq_one_letter_code
_entity_poly.pdbx_strand_id
1 'polypeptide(L)'
;MFIRGVRLYGEGERVDVLVDDGQIADIGAGLAIPDRADVIDATGQVLLPGLVDLHTHLREPGREYAEDIETGSAAAALGGYTAVFAMANTHPVADSPVVTDHVWRRGQEVGLVDVHPVGAVTVGLAGPSSPRWA
;
A
#
# COMPACT_ATOMS: atom_id res chain seq x y z
N MET A 1 -5.38 13.85 -13.70
CA MET A 1 -4.99 12.66 -14.49
C MET A 1 -6.22 12.10 -15.20
N PHE A 2 -6.07 11.57 -16.41
CA PHE A 2 -7.14 10.94 -17.19
C PHE A 2 -6.72 9.53 -17.61
N ILE A 3 -7.50 8.51 -17.25
CA ILE A 3 -7.24 7.12 -17.63
C ILE A 3 -8.26 6.72 -18.69
N ARG A 4 -7.79 6.35 -19.88
CA ARG A 4 -8.65 6.07 -21.04
C ARG A 4 -8.89 4.57 -21.24
N GLY A 5 -10.13 4.21 -21.57
CA GLY A 5 -10.48 2.95 -22.23
C GLY A 5 -10.35 1.67 -21.39
N VAL A 6 -10.42 1.78 -20.07
CA VAL A 6 -10.28 0.65 -19.14
C VAL A 6 -11.57 -0.15 -18.99
N ARG A 7 -11.45 -1.40 -18.52
CA ARG A 7 -12.57 -2.19 -17.99
C ARG A 7 -12.52 -2.17 -16.46
N LEU A 8 -13.56 -1.66 -15.81
CA LEU A 8 -13.65 -1.69 -14.34
C LEU A 8 -13.85 -3.14 -13.88
N TYR A 9 -13.03 -3.60 -12.94
CA TYR A 9 -13.11 -4.96 -12.40
C TYR A 9 -12.99 -6.09 -13.45
N GLY A 10 -12.58 -5.76 -14.68
CA GLY A 10 -12.52 -6.70 -15.81
C GLY A 10 -13.88 -6.96 -16.48
N GLU A 11 -14.93 -6.28 -16.04
CA GLU A 11 -16.31 -6.51 -16.49
C GLU A 11 -16.84 -5.33 -17.33
N GLY A 12 -17.98 -5.53 -17.98
CA GLY A 12 -18.73 -4.47 -18.66
C GLY A 12 -18.08 -3.90 -19.93
N GLU A 13 -18.55 -2.72 -20.31
CA GLU A 13 -18.02 -1.93 -21.42
C GLU A 13 -16.81 -1.09 -20.99
N ARG A 14 -16.02 -0.64 -21.95
CA ARG A 14 -14.89 0.25 -21.67
C ARG A 14 -15.36 1.63 -21.25
N VAL A 15 -14.69 2.20 -20.25
CA VAL A 15 -14.93 3.55 -19.73
C VAL A 15 -13.62 4.32 -19.58
N ASP A 16 -13.75 5.63 -19.43
CA ASP A 16 -12.69 6.53 -19.05
C ASP A 16 -12.88 6.95 -17.58
N VAL A 17 -11.77 7.28 -16.90
CA VAL A 17 -11.76 7.71 -15.51
C VAL A 17 -11.00 9.02 -15.40
N LEU A 18 -11.66 10.04 -14.84
CA LEU A 18 -11.03 11.31 -14.50
C LEU A 18 -10.64 11.32 -13.02
N VAL A 19 -9.39 11.64 -12.75
CA VAL A 19 -8.86 11.83 -11.39
C VAL A 19 -8.42 13.28 -11.22
N ASP A 20 -8.98 13.95 -10.21
CA ASP A 20 -8.66 15.32 -9.83
C ASP A 20 -8.31 15.40 -8.34
N ASP A 21 -7.21 16.10 -8.02
CA ASP A 21 -6.67 16.22 -6.66
C ASP A 21 -6.62 14.90 -5.85
N GLY A 22 -6.14 13.82 -6.49
CA GLY A 22 -6.02 12.49 -5.89
C GLY A 22 -7.34 11.74 -5.70
N GLN A 23 -8.48 12.31 -6.14
CA GLN A 23 -9.80 11.71 -6.03
C GLN A 23 -10.38 11.37 -7.40
N ILE A 24 -11.21 10.33 -7.45
CA ILE A 24 -11.97 10.00 -8.66
C ILE A 24 -13.06 11.07 -8.82
N ALA A 25 -12.94 11.89 -9.86
CA ALA A 25 -13.87 12.97 -10.15
C ALA A 25 -15.04 12.51 -11.02
N ASP A 26 -14.79 11.62 -11.99
CA ASP A 26 -15.83 11.09 -12.88
C ASP A 26 -15.42 9.74 -13.50
N ILE A 27 -16.41 8.94 -13.88
CA ILE A 27 -16.28 7.65 -14.56
C ILE A 27 -17.37 7.56 -15.62
N GLY A 28 -16.99 7.38 -16.88
CA GLY A 28 -17.97 7.28 -17.96
C GLY A 28 -17.35 7.00 -19.33
N ALA A 29 -18.20 6.70 -20.31
CA ALA A 29 -17.73 6.51 -21.68
C ALA A 29 -17.59 7.86 -22.40
N GLY A 30 -16.43 8.10 -23.03
CA GLY A 30 -16.22 9.28 -23.87
C GLY A 30 -16.15 10.59 -23.08
N LEU A 31 -15.57 10.55 -21.88
CA LEU A 31 -15.37 11.74 -21.08
C LEU A 31 -14.49 12.75 -21.83
N ALA A 32 -14.81 14.04 -21.68
CA ALA A 32 -13.96 15.10 -22.22
C ALA A 32 -12.62 15.11 -21.50
N ILE A 33 -11.53 15.13 -22.25
CA ILE A 33 -10.18 15.22 -21.69
C ILE A 33 -9.89 16.69 -21.38
N PRO A 34 -9.58 17.05 -20.12
CA PRO A 34 -9.17 18.40 -19.79
C PRO A 34 -7.86 18.77 -20.49
N ASP A 35 -7.72 20.03 -20.91
CA ASP A 35 -6.59 20.52 -21.75
C ASP A 35 -5.17 20.25 -21.20
N ARG A 36 -5.04 20.03 -19.90
CA ARG A 36 -3.75 19.78 -19.21
C ARG A 36 -3.74 18.49 -18.38
N ALA A 37 -4.65 17.56 -18.66
CA ALA A 37 -4.64 16.29 -17.98
C ALA A 37 -3.48 15.42 -18.46
N ASP A 38 -2.72 14.84 -17.54
CA ASP A 38 -1.85 13.71 -17.85
C ASP A 38 -2.71 12.51 -18.26
N VAL A 39 -2.55 12.06 -19.50
CA VAL A 39 -3.36 10.98 -20.07
C VAL A 39 -2.60 9.66 -20.02
N ILE A 40 -3.22 8.66 -19.42
CA ILE A 40 -2.80 7.25 -19.46
C ILE A 40 -3.75 6.51 -20.39
N ASP A 41 -3.23 6.05 -21.54
CA ASP A 41 -3.98 5.15 -22.41
C ASP A 41 -3.83 3.71 -21.90
N ALA A 42 -4.86 3.22 -21.24
CA ALA A 42 -4.95 1.87 -20.70
C ALA A 42 -6.03 1.07 -21.43
N THR A 43 -6.22 1.36 -22.73
CA THR A 43 -7.27 0.73 -23.53
C THR A 43 -7.15 -0.80 -23.51
N GLY A 44 -8.22 -1.46 -23.06
CA GLY A 44 -8.28 -2.92 -22.97
C GLY A 44 -7.65 -3.53 -21.72
N GLN A 45 -7.05 -2.70 -20.84
CA GLN A 45 -6.58 -3.12 -19.53
C GLN A 45 -7.72 -3.15 -18.51
N VAL A 46 -7.47 -3.85 -17.41
CA VAL A 46 -8.36 -3.86 -16.24
C VAL A 46 -7.93 -2.77 -15.27
N LEU A 47 -8.89 -1.97 -14.81
CA LEU A 47 -8.68 -1.03 -13.71
C LEU A 47 -9.32 -1.59 -12.44
N LEU A 48 -8.52 -1.73 -11.40
CA LEU A 48 -8.93 -2.16 -10.06
C LEU A 48 -8.62 -1.04 -9.05
N PRO A 49 -9.33 -1.00 -7.90
CA PRO A 49 -8.81 -0.32 -6.73
C PRO A 49 -7.41 -0.83 -6.41
N GLY A 50 -6.56 0.04 -5.86
CA GLY A 50 -5.29 -0.37 -5.29
C GLY A 50 -5.49 -1.44 -4.23
N LEU A 51 -4.68 -2.50 -4.28
CA LEU A 51 -4.79 -3.61 -3.35
C LEU A 51 -4.25 -3.22 -1.97
N VAL A 52 -4.74 -3.91 -0.94
CA VAL A 52 -4.29 -3.75 0.45
C VAL A 52 -3.74 -5.09 0.94
N ASP A 53 -2.46 -5.14 1.27
CA ASP A 53 -1.83 -6.31 1.87
C ASP A 53 -1.83 -6.19 3.40
N LEU A 54 -2.55 -7.09 4.07
CA LEU A 54 -2.64 -7.11 5.53
C LEU A 54 -1.47 -7.84 6.20
N HIS A 55 -0.55 -8.44 5.43
CA HIS A 55 0.54 -9.24 5.98
C HIS A 55 1.82 -9.10 5.15
N THR A 56 2.61 -8.06 5.45
CA THR A 56 3.88 -7.79 4.77
C THR A 56 5.05 -7.77 5.74
N HIS A 57 6.17 -8.40 5.38
CA HIS A 57 7.39 -8.37 6.19
C HIS A 57 8.46 -7.47 5.54
N LEU A 58 8.51 -6.20 5.93
CA LEU A 58 9.45 -5.20 5.38
C LEU A 58 10.87 -5.25 5.98
N ARG A 59 11.07 -6.04 7.05
CA ARG A 59 12.37 -6.34 7.69
C ARG A 59 13.15 -5.17 8.29
N GLU A 60 12.74 -3.93 8.04
CA GLU A 60 13.22 -2.72 8.72
C GLU A 60 12.28 -2.36 9.89
N PRO A 61 12.82 -2.11 11.11
CA PRO A 61 14.24 -2.04 11.45
C PRO A 61 14.90 -3.40 11.75
N GLY A 62 16.22 -3.45 11.55
CA GLY A 62 17.17 -4.43 12.09
C GLY A 62 17.55 -5.59 11.17
N ARG A 63 16.89 -5.75 10.02
CA ARG A 63 17.21 -6.79 9.02
C ARG A 63 17.15 -6.25 7.59
N GLU A 64 17.60 -5.02 7.41
CA GLU A 64 17.61 -4.25 6.15
C GLU A 64 18.36 -4.96 5.02
N TYR A 65 19.32 -5.83 5.36
CA TYR A 65 20.03 -6.66 4.40
C TYR A 65 19.12 -7.66 3.65
N ALA A 66 17.94 -7.97 4.20
CA ALA A 66 16.99 -8.92 3.62
C ALA A 66 15.87 -8.23 2.84
N GLU A 67 15.40 -7.08 3.34
CA GLU A 67 14.45 -6.16 2.71
C GLU A 67 14.45 -4.87 3.53
N ASP A 68 14.04 -3.74 2.96
CA ASP A 68 13.77 -2.52 3.72
C ASP A 68 12.43 -1.88 3.30
N ILE A 69 12.02 -0.80 3.97
CA ILE A 69 10.73 -0.15 3.67
C ILE A 69 10.72 0.43 2.26
N GLU A 70 11.86 0.88 1.72
CA GLU A 70 11.94 1.47 0.38
C GLU A 70 11.76 0.40 -0.70
N THR A 71 12.56 -0.67 -0.65
CA THR A 71 12.51 -1.76 -1.62
C THR A 71 11.21 -2.54 -1.52
N GLY A 72 10.72 -2.80 -0.31
CA GLY A 72 9.44 -3.46 -0.08
C GLY A 72 8.24 -2.64 -0.57
N SER A 73 8.27 -1.32 -0.39
CA SER A 73 7.22 -0.42 -0.94
C SER A 73 7.23 -0.38 -2.46
N ALA A 74 8.41 -0.34 -3.08
CA ALA A 74 8.55 -0.41 -4.53
C ALA A 74 8.00 -1.74 -5.09
N ALA A 75 8.30 -2.86 -4.40
CA ALA A 75 7.77 -4.17 -4.76
C ALA A 75 6.23 -4.23 -4.62
N ALA A 76 5.69 -3.67 -3.54
CA ALA A 76 4.25 -3.58 -3.32
C ALA A 76 3.53 -2.77 -4.41
N ALA A 77 4.03 -1.58 -4.74
CA ALA A 77 3.51 -0.73 -5.80
C ALA A 77 3.52 -1.45 -7.16
N LEU A 78 4.63 -2.13 -7.50
CA LEU A 78 4.74 -2.92 -8.73
C LEU A 78 3.75 -4.08 -8.77
N GLY A 79 3.44 -4.66 -7.60
CA GLY A 79 2.44 -5.71 -7.43
C GLY A 79 0.99 -5.23 -7.47
N GLY A 80 0.73 -3.92 -7.57
CA GLY A 80 -0.60 -3.33 -7.57
C GLY A 80 -1.18 -3.02 -6.18
N TYR A 81 -0.35 -3.08 -5.14
CA TYR A 81 -0.74 -2.65 -3.80
C TYR A 81 -0.53 -1.15 -3.63
N THR A 82 -1.49 -0.50 -2.99
CA THR A 82 -1.37 0.91 -2.57
C THR A 82 -1.23 1.05 -1.07
N ALA A 83 -1.45 -0.02 -0.30
CA ALA A 83 -1.22 -0.06 1.14
C ALA A 83 -0.72 -1.43 1.60
N VAL A 84 0.18 -1.44 2.58
CA VAL A 84 0.77 -2.64 3.19
C VAL A 84 0.80 -2.54 4.71
N PHE A 85 0.63 -3.67 5.38
CA PHE A 85 0.68 -3.77 6.84
C PHE A 85 1.96 -4.47 7.28
N ALA A 86 2.89 -3.68 7.85
CA ALA A 86 4.21 -4.14 8.25
C ALA A 86 4.15 -4.93 9.56
N MET A 87 4.44 -6.23 9.46
CA MET A 87 4.39 -7.16 10.60
C MET A 87 5.42 -6.83 11.69
N ALA A 88 5.02 -6.99 12.94
CA ALA A 88 5.74 -6.54 14.14
C ALA A 88 7.09 -7.23 14.44
N ASN A 89 7.48 -8.28 13.69
CA ASN A 89 8.61 -9.15 14.00
C ASN A 89 9.97 -8.63 13.48
N THR A 90 10.17 -7.32 13.57
CA THR A 90 11.41 -6.59 13.32
C THR A 90 12.34 -6.64 14.53
N HIS A 91 13.52 -6.00 14.44
CA HIS A 91 14.49 -5.89 15.53
C HIS A 91 14.91 -4.42 15.71
N PRO A 92 14.43 -3.71 16.75
CA PRO A 92 13.53 -4.18 17.80
C PRO A 92 12.13 -4.55 17.28
N VAL A 93 11.44 -5.39 18.07
CA VAL A 93 10.03 -5.75 17.84
C VAL A 93 9.18 -4.47 17.90
N ALA A 94 8.16 -4.38 17.06
CA ALA A 94 7.20 -3.27 17.08
C ALA A 94 6.20 -3.40 18.25
N ASP A 95 6.67 -3.40 19.49
CA ASP A 95 5.88 -3.50 20.73
C ASP A 95 5.80 -2.18 21.51
N SER A 96 6.30 -1.09 20.94
CA SER A 96 6.26 0.24 21.51
C SER A 96 5.94 1.31 20.46
N PRO A 97 5.37 2.46 20.86
CA PRO A 97 5.07 3.55 19.95
C PRO A 97 6.29 4.06 19.17
N VAL A 98 7.48 4.01 19.79
CA VAL A 98 8.72 4.47 19.15
C VAL A 98 9.01 3.68 17.88
N VAL A 99 8.84 2.35 17.92
CA VAL A 99 9.14 1.48 16.78
C VAL A 99 8.04 1.61 15.72
N THR A 100 6.77 1.62 16.13
CA THR A 100 5.66 1.78 15.18
C THR A 100 5.69 3.15 14.49
N ASP A 101 5.97 4.24 15.23
CA ASP A 101 6.07 5.59 14.67
C ASP A 101 7.25 5.70 13.70
N HIS A 102 8.37 5.03 13.99
CA HIS A 102 9.51 4.98 13.08
C HIS A 102 9.12 4.32 11.75
N VAL A 103 8.51 3.14 11.78
CA VAL A 103 8.07 2.42 10.57
C VAL A 103 7.06 3.25 9.78
N TRP A 104 6.07 3.84 10.46
CA TRP A 104 5.08 4.70 9.81
C TRP A 104 5.75 5.92 9.15
N ARG A 105 6.61 6.65 9.87
CA ARG A 105 7.31 7.82 9.32
C ARG A 105 8.19 7.45 8.13
N ARG A 106 8.93 6.35 8.22
CA ARG A 106 9.77 5.89 7.12
C ARG A 106 8.94 5.56 5.89
N GLY A 107 7.76 4.96 6.07
CA GLY A 107 6.79 4.77 4.98
C GLY A 107 6.35 6.08 4.33
N GLN A 108 6.05 7.10 5.14
CA GLN A 108 5.70 8.44 4.64
C GLN A 108 6.86 9.11 3.89
N GLU A 109 8.11 8.93 4.34
CA GLU A 109 9.30 9.44 3.67
C GLU A 109 9.54 8.78 2.31
N VAL A 110 9.27 7.47 2.20
CA VAL A 110 9.38 6.72 0.94
C VAL A 110 8.25 7.08 -0.02
N GLY A 111 7.01 7.15 0.47
CA GLY A 111 5.87 7.70 -0.28
C GLY A 111 5.44 6.92 -1.53
N LEU A 112 5.77 5.63 -1.63
CA LEU A 112 5.39 4.78 -2.77
C LEU A 112 4.06 4.04 -2.53
N VAL A 113 3.82 3.58 -1.30
CA VAL A 113 2.56 2.99 -0.82
C VAL A 113 2.32 3.41 0.62
N ASP A 114 1.09 3.31 1.11
CA ASP A 114 0.78 3.53 2.51
C ASP A 114 1.34 2.37 3.36
N VAL A 115 2.29 2.66 4.24
CA VAL A 115 2.85 1.66 5.17
C VAL A 115 2.22 1.82 6.55
N HIS A 116 1.45 0.80 6.96
CA HIS A 116 0.80 0.75 8.26
C HIS A 116 1.53 -0.24 9.19
N PRO A 117 2.16 0.22 10.28
CA PRO A 117 2.80 -0.70 11.23
C PRO A 117 1.76 -1.52 12.00
N VAL A 118 2.00 -2.81 12.15
CA VAL A 118 1.26 -3.68 13.09
C VAL A 118 2.02 -3.73 14.41
N GLY A 119 1.34 -3.43 15.51
CA GLY A 119 1.89 -3.56 16.85
C GLY A 119 1.86 -5.00 17.36
N ALA A 120 2.90 -5.42 18.07
CA ALA A 120 2.92 -6.70 18.77
C ALA A 120 1.91 -6.71 19.93
N VAL A 121 1.25 -7.85 20.13
CA VAL A 121 0.29 -8.04 21.24
C VAL A 121 0.99 -8.17 22.60
N THR A 122 2.23 -8.67 22.60
CA THR A 122 3.03 -8.89 23.82
C THR A 122 4.43 -8.34 23.62
N VAL A 123 5.05 -7.90 24.72
CA VAL A 123 6.43 -7.38 24.71
C VAL A 123 7.37 -8.46 24.18
N GLY A 124 8.18 -8.09 23.18
CA GLY A 124 9.13 -8.98 22.52
C GLY A 124 8.51 -10.19 21.81
N LEU A 125 7.20 -10.19 21.54
CA LEU A 125 6.46 -11.36 21.02
C LEU A 125 6.58 -12.61 21.93
N ALA A 126 6.86 -12.43 23.22
CA ALA A 126 7.14 -13.53 24.15
C ALA A 126 5.92 -14.38 24.50
N GLY A 127 4.72 -13.98 24.05
CA GLY A 127 3.47 -14.52 24.56
C GLY A 127 3.18 -13.98 25.96
N PRO A 128 2.06 -14.39 26.56
CA PRO A 128 1.75 -13.95 27.91
C PRO A 128 2.81 -14.46 28.92
N SER A 129 2.76 -14.00 30.15
CA SER A 129 3.69 -14.41 31.23
C SER A 129 3.08 -15.41 32.22
N SER A 130 1.86 -15.90 31.95
CA SER A 130 1.11 -16.74 32.90
C SER A 130 1.30 -18.24 32.64
N PRO A 131 1.53 -19.08 33.67
CA PRO A 131 1.65 -20.53 33.51
C PRO A 131 0.33 -21.26 33.20
N ARG A 132 -0.82 -20.57 33.05
CA ARG A 132 -2.13 -21.21 32.82
C ARG A 132 -2.45 -21.55 31.37
N TRP A 133 -1.63 -21.13 30.42
CA TRP A 133 -1.84 -21.35 28.97
C TRP A 133 -0.56 -21.88 28.29
N ALA A 134 0.43 -22.31 29.07
CA ALA A 134 1.61 -23.04 28.61
C ALA A 134 1.35 -24.55 28.63
#